data_AF-A0AAW1JWX7-F1
#
_entry.id   AF-A0AAW1JWX7-F1
#
_cell.length_a   1.000
_cell.length_b   1.000
_cell.length_c   1.000
_cell.angle_alpha   90.00
_cell.angle_beta   90.00
_cell.angle_gamma   90.00
#
_symmetry.space_group_name_H-M   'P 1'
#
loop_
_entity.id
_entity.type
_entity.pdbx_description
1 polymer ?
#
loop_
_entity_poly.entity_id
_entity_poly.type
_entity_poly.pdbx_seq_one_letter_code
_entity_poly.pdbx_strand_id
1 'polypeptide(L)'
;MISVPVIDISYFFYSSCDKTDLDDVQHYINHYHRHLSLHIEALGSSSEVLYPYAKFCEHWKKYSRYGLIFALLVIKNMLTEKEEVTTQKQATKESRNSCDIFMFPIKNDNLYKERIRNIIIHFVKNGFLDKLDNM
;
A
#
# COMPACT_ATOMS: atom_id res chain seq x y z
N MET A 1 8.56 -18.62 0.73
CA MET A 1 7.71 -17.46 1.09
C MET A 1 6.47 -17.54 0.24
N ILE A 2 5.31 -17.79 0.84
CA ILE A 2 4.04 -17.52 0.14
C ILE A 2 3.95 -16.00 0.06
N SER A 3 4.13 -15.41 -1.13
CA SER A 3 3.70 -14.02 -1.32
C SER A 3 2.21 -14.02 -1.01
N VAL A 4 1.78 -13.17 -0.06
CA VAL A 4 0.35 -13.03 0.18
C VAL A 4 -0.14 -12.13 -0.95
N PRO A 5 -1.01 -12.58 -1.88
CA PRO A 5 -1.45 -11.76 -3.01
C PRO A 5 -2.01 -10.40 -2.58
N VAL A 6 -2.55 -10.36 -1.36
CA VAL A 6 -2.99 -9.13 -0.68
C VAL A 6 -1.88 -8.12 -0.44
N ILE A 7 -0.67 -8.55 -0.06
CA ILE A 7 0.45 -7.63 0.16
C ILE A 7 0.84 -7.00 -1.17
N ASP A 8 0.90 -7.79 -2.25
CA ASP A 8 1.24 -7.31 -3.58
C ASP A 8 0.22 -6.27 -4.09
N ILE A 9 -1.08 -6.57 -4.00
CA ILE A 9 -2.11 -5.60 -4.40
C ILE A 9 -2.17 -4.40 -3.46
N SER A 10 -1.98 -4.58 -2.14
CA SER A 10 -1.98 -3.44 -1.19
C SER A 10 -0.79 -2.53 -1.44
N TYR A 11 0.39 -3.08 -1.73
CA TYR A 11 1.56 -2.32 -2.16
C TYR A 11 1.25 -1.51 -3.42
N PHE A 12 0.79 -2.16 -4.47
CA PHE A 12 0.59 -1.54 -5.77
C PHE A 12 -0.51 -0.47 -5.73
N PHE A 13 -1.68 -0.85 -5.19
CA PHE A 13 -2.85 0.00 -5.14
C PHE A 13 -2.58 1.25 -4.29
N TYR A 14 -2.17 1.10 -3.03
CA TYR A 14 -2.00 2.26 -2.15
C TYR A 14 -0.81 3.15 -2.49
N SER A 15 0.20 2.65 -3.21
CA SER A 15 1.28 3.51 -3.71
C SER A 15 0.90 4.29 -4.97
N SER A 16 -0.03 3.80 -5.77
CA SER A 16 -0.34 4.35 -7.09
C SER A 16 -1.66 5.10 -7.17
N CYS A 17 -2.60 4.81 -6.26
CA CYS A 17 -3.95 5.36 -6.28
C CYS A 17 -3.99 6.87 -6.01
N ASP A 18 -5.05 7.50 -6.51
CA ASP A 18 -5.50 8.81 -6.08
C ASP A 18 -6.74 8.70 -5.17
N LYS A 19 -7.38 9.85 -4.88
CA LYS A 19 -8.57 9.89 -4.03
C LYS A 19 -9.77 9.17 -4.65
N THR A 20 -9.96 9.31 -5.96
CA THR A 20 -11.10 8.71 -6.66
C THR A 20 -10.97 7.19 -6.70
N ASP A 21 -9.75 6.69 -6.85
CA ASP A 21 -9.46 5.27 -6.76
C ASP A 21 -9.75 4.70 -5.36
N LEU A 22 -9.38 5.43 -4.30
CA LEU A 22 -9.66 5.03 -2.91
C LEU A 22 -11.16 4.93 -2.64
N ASP A 23 -11.94 5.88 -3.19
CA ASP A 23 -13.40 5.89 -3.06
C ASP A 23 -14.05 4.69 -3.78
N ASP A 24 -13.38 4.11 -4.79
CA ASP A 24 -13.80 2.90 -5.52
C ASP A 24 -12.90 1.67 -5.26
N VAL A 25 -12.26 1.59 -4.08
CA VAL A 25 -11.32 0.50 -3.75
C VAL A 25 -11.91 -0.89 -3.98
N GLN A 26 -13.21 -1.05 -3.74
CA GLN A 26 -13.89 -2.34 -3.79
C GLN A 26 -13.92 -2.88 -5.23
N HIS A 27 -14.06 -2.01 -6.23
CA HIS A 27 -13.99 -2.38 -7.63
C HIS A 27 -12.64 -3.03 -7.95
N TYR A 28 -11.53 -2.37 -7.60
CA TYR A 28 -10.18 -2.84 -7.88
C TYR A 28 -9.83 -4.13 -7.15
N ILE A 29 -10.22 -4.23 -5.88
CA ILE A 29 -9.97 -5.40 -5.04
C ILE A 29 -10.76 -6.62 -5.53
N ASN A 30 -12.01 -6.43 -5.96
CA ASN A 30 -12.82 -7.49 -6.56
C ASN A 30 -12.25 -7.92 -7.92
N HIS A 31 -11.85 -6.95 -8.74
CA HIS A 31 -11.23 -7.22 -10.03
C HIS A 31 -9.94 -8.04 -9.87
N TYR A 32 -9.08 -7.66 -8.93
CA TYR A 32 -7.85 -8.40 -8.61
C TYR A 32 -8.14 -9.84 -8.18
N HIS A 33 -9.07 -10.05 -7.24
CA HIS A 33 -9.42 -11.40 -6.78
C HIS A 33 -9.99 -12.26 -7.91
N ARG A 34 -10.87 -11.69 -8.75
CA ARG A 34 -11.40 -12.40 -9.92
C ARG A 34 -10.29 -12.92 -10.84
N HIS A 35 -9.31 -12.07 -11.19
CA HIS A 35 -8.21 -12.49 -12.06
C HIS A 35 -7.26 -13.48 -11.38
N LEU A 36 -7.05 -13.34 -10.08
CA LEU A 36 -6.30 -14.31 -9.29
C LEU A 36 -6.99 -15.68 -9.31
N SER A 37 -8.31 -15.73 -9.12
CA SER A 37 -9.09 -16.97 -9.19
C SER A 37 -8.99 -17.64 -10.56
N LEU A 38 -9.14 -16.86 -11.63
CA LEU A 38 -8.98 -17.36 -13.01
C LEU A 38 -7.58 -17.94 -13.25
N HIS A 39 -6.53 -17.31 -12.71
CA HIS A 39 -5.16 -17.84 -12.82
C HIS A 39 -4.97 -19.13 -12.01
N ILE A 40 -5.55 -19.22 -10.81
CA ILE A 40 -5.51 -20.44 -9.99
C ILE A 40 -6.17 -21.60 -10.75
N GLU A 41 -7.32 -21.35 -11.38
CA GLU A 41 -8.05 -22.31 -12.20
C GLU A 41 -7.27 -22.74 -13.44
N ALA A 42 -6.67 -21.78 -14.15
CA ALA A 42 -5.84 -22.05 -15.33
C ALA A 42 -4.60 -22.91 -15.01
N LEU A 43 -4.08 -22.83 -13.77
CA LEU A 43 -2.99 -23.67 -13.27
C LEU A 43 -3.46 -25.05 -12.77
N GLY A 44 -4.75 -25.36 -12.89
CA GLY A 44 -5.33 -26.67 -12.54
C GLY A 44 -5.75 -26.83 -11.08
N SER A 45 -5.84 -25.74 -10.31
CA SER A 45 -6.32 -25.75 -8.92
C SER A 45 -7.72 -25.12 -8.79
N SER A 46 -8.47 -25.46 -7.74
CA SER A 46 -9.74 -24.80 -7.45
C SER A 46 -9.51 -23.51 -6.65
N SER A 47 -9.93 -22.37 -7.22
CA SER A 47 -9.87 -21.05 -6.58
C SER A 47 -10.68 -21.00 -5.28
N GLU A 48 -11.87 -21.61 -5.26
CA GLU A 48 -12.76 -21.69 -4.09
C GLU A 48 -12.17 -22.49 -2.93
N VAL A 49 -11.30 -23.46 -3.20
CA VAL A 49 -10.62 -24.25 -2.17
C VAL A 49 -9.33 -23.58 -1.73
N LEU A 50 -8.50 -23.16 -2.69
CA LEU A 50 -7.15 -22.65 -2.41
C LEU A 50 -7.19 -21.25 -1.78
N TYR A 51 -7.99 -20.37 -2.37
CA TYR A 51 -8.01 -18.95 -2.02
C TYR A 51 -9.36 -18.26 -2.30
N PRO A 52 -10.44 -18.68 -1.61
CA PRO A 52 -11.77 -18.12 -1.78
C PRO A 52 -11.82 -16.64 -1.38
N TYR A 53 -12.82 -15.92 -1.89
CA TYR A 53 -12.97 -14.48 -1.68
C TYR A 53 -13.02 -14.09 -0.20
N ALA A 54 -13.71 -14.88 0.64
CA ALA A 54 -13.77 -14.63 2.08
C ALA A 54 -12.37 -14.61 2.74
N LYS A 55 -11.51 -15.56 2.37
CA LYS A 55 -10.12 -15.63 2.86
C LYS A 55 -9.29 -14.45 2.34
N PHE A 56 -9.51 -14.06 1.09
CA PHE A 56 -8.88 -12.86 0.53
C PHE A 56 -9.29 -11.59 1.29
N CYS A 57 -10.57 -11.40 1.63
CA CYS A 57 -11.04 -10.27 2.43
C CYS A 57 -10.45 -10.26 3.84
N GLU A 58 -10.37 -11.42 4.50
CA GLU A 58 -9.72 -11.55 5.81
C GLU A 58 -8.25 -11.13 5.75
N HIS A 59 -7.52 -11.66 4.76
CA HIS A 59 -6.14 -11.29 4.53
C HIS A 59 -6.01 -9.80 4.19
N TRP A 60 -6.90 -9.23 3.38
CA TRP A 60 -6.92 -7.81 3.04
C TRP A 60 -7.00 -6.96 4.30
N LYS A 61 -7.99 -7.22 5.16
CA LYS A 61 -8.12 -6.53 6.45
C LYS A 61 -6.87 -6.65 7.33
N LYS A 62 -6.24 -7.83 7.36
CA LYS A 62 -5.07 -8.10 8.21
C LYS A 62 -3.76 -7.50 7.69
N TYR A 63 -3.57 -7.51 6.37
CA TYR A 63 -2.28 -7.23 5.74
C TYR A 63 -2.24 -5.90 4.97
N SER A 64 -3.36 -5.19 4.77
CA SER A 64 -3.35 -3.88 4.10
C SER A 64 -2.46 -2.84 4.76
N ARG A 65 -2.22 -2.91 6.07
CA ARG A 65 -1.26 -2.05 6.80
C ARG A 65 0.15 -2.05 6.20
N TYR A 66 0.59 -3.16 5.59
CA TYR A 66 1.87 -3.20 4.88
C TYR A 66 1.85 -2.29 3.65
N GLY A 67 0.71 -2.20 2.96
CA GLY A 67 0.51 -1.26 1.85
C GLY A 67 0.66 0.20 2.27
N LEU A 68 0.21 0.59 3.47
CA LEU A 68 0.44 1.93 4.01
C LEU A 68 1.94 2.20 4.25
N ILE A 69 2.66 1.24 4.85
CA ILE A 69 4.11 1.37 5.07
C ILE A 69 4.85 1.55 3.74
N PHE A 70 4.49 0.78 2.72
CA PHE A 70 5.07 0.93 1.40
C PHE A 70 4.67 2.24 0.72
N ALA A 71 3.41 2.67 0.83
CA ALA A 71 2.96 3.96 0.29
C ALA A 71 3.77 5.12 0.85
N LEU A 72 4.08 5.11 2.16
CA LEU A 72 4.93 6.13 2.79
C LEU A 72 6.31 6.25 2.11
N LEU A 73 6.92 5.14 1.69
CA LEU A 73 8.19 5.13 0.97
C LEU A 73 8.04 5.42 -0.52
N VAL A 74 7.17 4.70 -1.21
CA VAL A 74 7.06 4.74 -2.67
C VAL A 74 6.55 6.09 -3.12
N ILE A 75 5.51 6.63 -2.49
CA ILE A 75 4.98 7.95 -2.87
C ILE A 75 6.05 9.02 -2.65
N LYS A 76 6.81 8.92 -1.56
CA LYS A 76 7.93 9.83 -1.32
C LYS A 76 8.96 9.76 -2.44
N ASN A 77 9.40 8.55 -2.79
CA ASN A 77 10.36 8.33 -3.89
C ASN A 77 9.84 8.83 -5.25
N MET A 78 8.55 8.64 -5.55
CA MET A 78 7.94 9.11 -6.80
C MET A 78 7.88 10.64 -6.90
N LEU A 79 7.78 11.31 -5.75
CA LEU A 79 7.67 12.77 -5.66
C LEU A 79 9.01 13.47 -5.45
N THR A 80 10.09 12.72 -5.19
CA THR A 80 11.46 13.21 -5.16
C THR A 80 11.92 13.61 -6.56
N GLU A 81 12.36 14.85 -6.73
CA GLU A 81 12.93 15.31 -8.00
C GLU A 81 14.37 14.83 -8.20
N LYS A 82 14.84 14.81 -9.45
CA LYS A 82 16.19 14.34 -9.81
C LYS A 82 17.30 15.07 -9.04
N GLU A 83 17.11 16.37 -8.79
CA GLU A 83 18.06 17.22 -8.05
C GLU A 83 18.19 16.81 -6.58
N GLU A 84 17.15 16.19 -6.00
CA GLU A 84 17.08 15.81 -4.59
C GLU A 84 17.63 14.40 -4.33
N VAL A 85 17.91 13.63 -5.39
CA VAL A 85 18.39 12.24 -5.30
C VAL A 85 19.72 12.14 -4.54
N THR A 86 20.58 13.15 -4.65
CA THR A 86 21.86 13.17 -3.91
C THR A 86 21.61 13.34 -2.41
N THR A 87 20.71 14.24 -2.02
CA THR A 87 20.27 14.45 -0.63
C THR A 87 19.61 13.19 -0.06
N GLN A 88 18.74 12.56 -0.85
CA GLN A 88 18.14 11.27 -0.49
C GLN A 88 19.19 10.20 -0.25
N LYS A 89 20.16 10.03 -1.18
CA LYS A 89 21.24 9.04 -1.04
C LYS A 89 22.08 9.28 0.21
N GLN A 90 22.33 10.55 0.56
CA GLN A 90 23.06 10.90 1.77
C GLN A 90 22.26 10.55 3.03
N ALA A 91 20.99 10.93 3.08
CA ALA A 91 20.09 10.58 4.20
C ALA A 91 20.00 9.06 4.41
N THR A 92 19.94 8.27 3.33
CA THR A 92 19.93 6.79 3.43
C THR A 92 21.25 6.21 3.92
N LYS A 93 22.39 6.84 3.64
CA LYS A 93 23.70 6.39 4.14
C LYS A 93 23.90 6.74 5.61
N GLU A 94 23.35 7.86 6.04
CA GLU A 94 23.46 8.36 7.42
C GLU A 94 22.34 7.83 8.34
N SER A 95 21.36 7.10 7.78
CA SER A 95 20.26 6.52 8.55
C SER A 95 20.79 5.56 9.61
N ARG A 96 20.42 5.81 10.87
CA ARG A 96 20.76 4.97 12.02
C ARG A 96 19.68 3.92 12.26
N ASN A 97 18.47 4.16 11.77
CA ASN A 97 17.34 3.24 11.83
C ASN A 97 16.51 3.30 10.54
N SER A 98 15.59 2.34 10.36
CA SER A 98 14.74 2.25 9.17
C SER A 98 13.75 3.40 9.02
N CYS A 99 13.38 4.10 10.10
CA CYS A 99 12.47 5.25 10.07
C CYS A 99 13.14 6.51 9.50
N ASP A 100 14.46 6.66 9.60
CA ASP A 100 15.18 7.83 9.08
C ASP A 100 15.04 7.96 7.54
N ILE A 101 14.89 6.82 6.85
CA ILE A 101 14.66 6.75 5.39
C ILE A 101 13.37 7.50 4.99
N PHE A 102 12.43 7.66 5.93
CA PHE A 102 11.18 8.38 5.71
C PHE A 102 11.29 9.89 5.98
N MET A 103 12.40 10.40 6.52
CA MET A 103 12.46 11.76 7.09
C MET A 103 13.20 12.81 6.23
N PHE A 104 13.70 12.46 5.04
CA PHE A 104 14.38 13.44 4.18
C PHE A 104 13.41 14.48 3.57
N PRO A 105 13.81 15.75 3.42
CA PRO A 105 12.94 16.76 2.81
C PRO A 105 12.78 16.51 1.30
N ILE A 106 11.59 16.82 0.77
CA ILE A 106 11.31 16.84 -0.68
C ILE A 106 10.58 18.14 -1.05
N LYS A 107 10.76 18.61 -2.29
CA LYS A 107 10.06 19.80 -2.82
C LYS A 107 8.55 19.59 -2.85
N ASN A 108 8.10 18.42 -3.28
CA ASN A 108 6.68 18.08 -3.44
C ASN A 108 6.02 17.59 -2.15
N ASP A 109 6.43 18.12 -0.99
CA ASP A 109 5.99 17.67 0.34
C ASP A 109 4.49 17.88 0.59
N ASN A 110 3.91 18.96 0.06
CA ASN A 110 2.46 19.19 0.16
C ASN A 110 1.64 18.09 -0.53
N LEU A 111 2.03 17.72 -1.75
CA LEU A 111 1.38 16.65 -2.49
C LEU A 111 1.60 15.28 -1.84
N TYR A 112 2.80 15.04 -1.30
CA TYR A 112 3.08 13.84 -0.51
C TYR A 112 2.15 13.74 0.70
N LYS A 113 2.07 14.80 1.51
CA LYS A 113 1.20 14.86 2.69
C LYS A 113 -0.27 14.67 2.32
N GLU A 114 -0.72 15.26 1.22
CA GLU A 114 -2.09 15.07 0.73
C GLU A 114 -2.39 13.61 0.39
N ARG A 115 -1.53 12.96 -0.41
CA ARG A 115 -1.73 11.55 -0.79
C ARG A 115 -1.72 10.62 0.43
N ILE A 116 -0.76 10.79 1.34
CA ILE A 116 -0.69 10.00 2.58
C ILE A 116 -1.92 10.25 3.46
N ARG A 117 -2.38 11.50 3.58
CA ARG A 117 -3.60 11.83 4.33
C ARG A 117 -4.82 11.11 3.77
N ASN A 118 -5.00 11.09 2.45
CA ASN A 118 -6.12 10.39 1.82
C ASN A 118 -6.10 8.88 2.14
N ILE A 119 -4.91 8.25 2.09
CA ILE A 119 -4.74 6.83 2.43
C ILE A 119 -5.03 6.59 3.92
N ILE A 120 -4.53 7.43 4.84
CA ILE A 120 -4.81 7.26 6.28
C ILE A 120 -6.31 7.37 6.56
N ILE A 121 -7.00 8.36 5.98
CA ILE A 121 -8.45 8.51 6.11
C ILE A 121 -9.16 7.25 5.61
N HIS A 122 -8.75 6.72 4.47
CA HIS A 122 -9.27 5.47 3.91
C HIS A 122 -9.09 4.29 4.90
N PHE A 123 -7.91 4.13 5.47
CA PHE A 123 -7.60 3.05 6.38
C PHE A 123 -8.41 3.12 7.68
N VAL A 124 -8.61 4.32 8.22
CA VAL A 124 -9.45 4.54 9.40
C VAL A 124 -10.91 4.22 9.09
N LYS A 125 -11.44 4.71 7.95
CA LYS A 125 -12.83 4.44 7.51
C LYS A 125 -13.12 2.95 7.35
N ASN A 126 -12.14 2.18 6.84
CA ASN A 126 -12.29 0.75 6.60
C ASN A 126 -11.85 -0.14 7.79
N GLY A 127 -11.44 0.47 8.92
CA GLY A 127 -11.01 -0.27 10.10
C GLY A 127 -9.73 -1.09 9.90
N PHE A 128 -8.84 -0.63 9.01
CA PHE A 128 -7.49 -1.18 8.82
C PHE A 128 -6.48 -0.62 9.82
N LEU A 129 -6.81 0.53 10.43
CA LEU A 129 -6.12 1.11 11.58
C LEU A 129 -7.14 1.28 12.69
N ASP A 130 -6.73 0.99 13.92
CA ASP A 130 -7.52 1.33 15.10
C ASP A 130 -7.67 2.86 15.19
N LYS A 131 -8.80 3.32 15.73
CA LYS A 131 -8.97 4.74 16.05
C LYS A 131 -7.86 5.14 17.03
N LEU A 132 -7.23 6.28 16.77
CA LEU A 132 -6.27 6.92 17.68
C LEU A 132 -7.03 7.48 18.89
N ASP A 133 -7.65 6.62 19.70
CA ASP A 133 -8.37 7.01 20.92
C ASP A 133 -7.47 6.94 22.17
N ASN A 134 -6.16 6.69 22.02
CA ASN A 134 -5.19 6.68 23.13
C ASN A 134 -3.74 7.05 22.67
N MET A 135 -3.52 8.31 22.27
CA MET A 135 -2.20 8.94 22.30
C MET A 135 -2.30 10.30 22.97
#